data_AF-A0A2N6FJF6-F1
#
_entry.id   AF-A0A2N6FJF6-F1
#
_cell.length_a   1.000
_cell.length_b   1.000
_cell.length_c   1.000
_cell.angle_alpha   90.00
_cell.angle_beta   90.00
_cell.angle_gamma   90.00
#
_symmetry.space_group_name_H-M   'P 1'
#
loop_
_entity.id
_entity.type
_entity.pdbx_description
1 polymer ?
#
loop_
_entity_poly.entity_id
_entity_poly.type
_entity_poly.pdbx_seq_one_letter_code
_entity_poly.pdbx_strand_id
1 'polypeptide(L)' 'MALDESKNDEQTYTINEIDLMIDDSVLPYTEGNQIDYVNNAYGKGFSIALASGSACGSCTSC' A
#
# COMPACT_ATOMS: atom_id res chain seq x y z
N MET A 1 3.26 -4.51 4.79
CA MET A 1 4.50 -3.95 4.23
C MET A 1 5.66 -4.39 5.10
N ALA A 2 6.77 -4.79 4.49
CA ALA A 2 7.99 -5.18 5.17
C ALA A 2 9.19 -4.65 4.37
N LEU A 3 10.34 -4.52 5.01
CA LEU A 3 11.61 -4.23 4.34
C LEU A 3 12.21 -5.57 3.90
N ASP A 4 12.48 -5.72 2.61
CA ASP A 4 13.01 -6.95 2.03
C ASP A 4 13.94 -6.65 0.85
N GLU A 5 14.72 -7.64 0.42
CA GLU A 5 15.55 -7.57 -0.77
C GLU A 5 14.74 -7.88 -2.04
N SER A 6 15.19 -7.35 -3.18
CA SER A 6 14.51 -7.53 -4.48
C SER A 6 14.47 -9.01 -4.88
N LYS A 7 13.28 -9.53 -5.16
CA LYS A 7 13.13 -10.88 -5.75
C LYS A 7 12.90 -10.79 -7.26
N ASN A 8 13.11 -11.91 -7.96
CA ASN A 8 12.96 -11.96 -9.43
C ASN A 8 11.51 -11.81 -9.90
N ASP A 9 10.52 -12.08 -9.05
CA ASP A 9 9.09 -12.11 -9.37
C ASP A 9 8.34 -10.90 -8.76
N GLU A 10 9.05 -9.80 -8.55
CA GLU A 10 8.53 -8.56 -7.98
C GLU A 10 8.76 -7.40 -8.96
N GLN A 11 7.71 -6.60 -9.16
CA GLN A 11 7.80 -5.36 -9.89
C GLN A 11 8.24 -4.23 -8.96
N THR A 12 9.38 -3.61 -9.27
CA THR A 12 9.92 -2.48 -8.50
C THR A 12 9.46 -1.14 -9.06
N TYR A 13 8.96 -0.27 -8.19
CA TYR A 13 8.57 1.11 -8.48
C TYR A 13 9.33 2.06 -7.57
N THR A 14 10.13 2.97 -8.13
CA THR A 14 10.80 4.02 -7.35
C THR A 14 9.89 5.24 -7.23
N ILE A 15 9.46 5.56 -6.01
CA ILE A 15 8.59 6.71 -5.70
C ILE A 15 9.26 7.55 -4.62
N ASN A 16 9.56 8.82 -4.90
CA ASN A 16 10.21 9.73 -3.95
C ASN A 16 11.46 9.12 -3.30
N GLU A 17 12.31 8.47 -4.10
CA GLU A 17 13.54 7.78 -3.67
C GLU A 17 13.32 6.53 -2.81
N ILE A 18 12.08 6.05 -2.69
CA ILE A 18 11.73 4.80 -2.02
C ILE A 18 11.45 3.75 -3.09
N ASP A 19 12.16 2.63 -3.03
CA ASP A 19 11.91 1.48 -3.87
C ASP A 19 10.78 0.63 -3.26
N LEU A 20 9.66 0.58 -3.97
CA LEU A 20 8.51 -0.24 -3.62
C LEU A 20 8.52 -1.51 -4.47
N MET A 21 8.57 -2.65 -3.80
CA MET A 21 8.49 -3.97 -4.43
C MET A 21 7.07 -4.51 -4.28
N ILE A 22 6.46 -4.89 -5.39
CA ILE A 22 5.13 -5.49 -5.43
C ILE A 22 5.23 -6.84 -6.13
N ASP A 23 4.81 -7.90 -5.45
CA ASP A 23 4.75 -9.24 -6.04
C ASP A 23 3.74 -9.28 -7.21
N ASP A 24 4.14 -9.94 -8.31
CA ASP A 24 3.33 -10.01 -9.52
C ASP A 24 1.94 -10.62 -9.29
N SER A 25 1.80 -11.51 -8.31
CA SER A 25 0.52 -12.13 -7.97
C SER A 25 -0.52 -11.16 -7.39
N VAL A 26 -0.06 -10.04 -6.82
CA VAL A 26 -0.94 -9.03 -6.22
C VAL A 26 -1.12 -7.78 -7.09
N LEU A 27 -0.33 -7.63 -8.17
CA LEU A 27 -0.44 -6.50 -9.11
C LEU A 27 -1.88 -6.20 -9.59
N PRO A 28 -2.73 -7.19 -9.94
CA PRO A 28 -4.10 -6.92 -10.38
C PRO A 28 -4.98 -6.23 -9.33
N TYR A 29 -4.60 -6.33 -8.04
CA TYR A 29 -5.32 -5.73 -6.93
C TYR A 29 -4.70 -4.41 -6.46
N THR A 30 -3.50 -4.07 -6.97
CA THR A 30 -2.80 -2.82 -6.62
C THR A 30 -3.02 -1.72 -7.66
N GLU A 31 -3.55 -2.04 -8.84
CA GLU A 31 -3.90 -1.05 -9.86
C GLU A 31 -4.87 0.01 -9.32
N GLY A 32 -4.45 1.28 -9.44
CA GLY A 32 -5.25 2.43 -8.97
C GLY A 32 -5.24 2.66 -7.46
N ASN A 33 -4.41 1.94 -6.69
CA ASN A 33 -4.20 2.26 -5.28
C ASN A 33 -3.18 3.39 -5.11
N GLN A 34 -3.44 4.23 -4.10
CA GLN A 34 -2.54 5.27 -3.62
C GLN A 34 -1.93 4.84 -2.28
N ILE A 35 -0.65 5.13 -2.11
CA ILE A 35 0.07 4.92 -0.85
C ILE A 35 0.31 6.28 -0.21
N ASP A 36 -0.24 6.48 0.98
CA ASP A 36 -0.06 7.70 1.76
C ASP A 36 0.64 7.41 3.08
N TYR A 37 1.49 8.33 3.52
CA TYR A 37 2.08 8.29 4.86
C TYR A 37 1.22 9.10 5.83
N VAL A 38 0.61 8.43 6.80
CA VAL A 38 -0.23 9.05 7.82
C VAL A 38 0.59 9.21 9.10
N ASN A 39 0.64 10.43 9.62
CA ASN A 39 1.23 10.75 10.91
C ASN A 39 0.21 11.55 11.74
N ASN A 40 -0.35 10.91 12.77
CA ASN A 40 -1.37 11.51 13.63
C ASN A 40 -1.06 11.23 15.10
N ALA A 41 -1.91 11.74 16.00
CA ALA A 41 -1.73 11.59 17.45
C ALA A 41 -1.71 10.12 17.93
N TYR A 42 -2.22 9.19 17.13
CA TYR A 42 -2.32 7.77 17.44
C TYR A 42 -1.18 6.93 16.85
N GLY A 43 -0.31 7.52 16.02
CA GLY A 43 0.83 6.83 15.46
C GLY A 43 1.20 7.31 14.06
N LYS A 44 2.16 6.59 13.48
CA LYS A 44 2.69 6.85 12.15
C LYS A 44 2.71 5.55 11.35
N GLY A 45 2.35 5.60 10.08
CA GLY A 45 2.36 4.43 9.22
C GLY A 45 1.95 4.73 7.78
N PHE A 46 2.15 3.75 6.91
CA PHE A 46 1.69 3.81 5.53
C PHE A 46 0.27 3.26 5.42
N SER A 47 -0.57 3.94 4.65
CA SER A 47 -1.92 3.53 4.31
C SER A 47 -1.99 3.27 2.81
N ILE A 48 -2.65 2.17 2.42
CA ILE A 48 -2.98 1.87 1.04
C ILE A 48 -4.47 2.09 0.90
N ALA A 49 -4.88 2.98 -0.01
CA ALA A 49 -6.27 3.24 -0.30
C ALA A 49 -6.51 3.19 -1.81
N LEU A 50 -7.69 2.75 -2.22
CA LEU A 50 -8.13 2.90 -3.61
C LEU A 50 -8.25 4.39 -3.93
N ALA A 51 -7.63 4.86 -5.02
CA ALA A 51 -7.77 6.25 -5.46
C ALA A 51 -9.23 6.63 -5.74
N SER A 52 -10.06 5.64 -6.09
CA SER A 52 -11.51 5.77 -6.23
C SER A 52 -12.20 4.47 -5.79
N GLY A 53 -12.45 4.30 -4.49
CA GLY A 53 -13.14 3.13 -3.97
C GLY A 53 -13.63 3.32 -2.55
N SER A 54 -14.79 2.76 -2.24
CA SER A 54 -15.40 2.84 -0.91
C SER A 54 -14.51 2.13 0.10
N ALA A 55 -13.83 2.90 0.97
CA ALA A 55 -13.13 2.35 2.11
C ALA A 55 -14.09 1.54 2.98
N CYS A 56 -13.60 0.45 3.58
CA CYS A 56 -14.31 -0.33 4.59
C CYS A 56 -14.59 0.56 5.81
N GLY A 57 -15.70 1.30 5.76
CA GLY A 57 -16.20 2.18 6.82
C GLY A 57 -17.36 1.58 7.60
N SER A 58 -17.50 0.24 7.63
CA SER A 58 -18.60 -0.42 8.34
C SER A 58 -18.12 -1.02 9.66
N CYS A 59 -17.78 -0.16 10.61
CA CYS A 59 -17.81 -0.53 12.03
C CYS A 59 -19.27 -0.62 12.48
N THR A 60 -19.99 -1.67 12.09
CA THR A 60 -21.39 -1.92 12.48
C THR A 60 -21.64 -3.41 12.69
N SER A 61 -20.87 -4.05 13.57
CA SER A 61 -21.49 -4.87 14.62
C SER A 61 -20.51 -5.05 15.78
N CYS A 62 -21.05 -4.92 16.99
CA CYS A 62 -20.41 -5.21 18.26
C CYS A 62 -20.08 -6.70 18.41
#